data_AF-A0A2T7NYC2-F1
#
_entry.id   AF-A0A2T7NYC2-F1
#
_cell.length_a   1.000
_cell.length_b   1.000
_cell.length_c   1.000
_cell.angle_alpha   90.00
_cell.angle_beta   90.00
_cell.angle_gamma   90.00
#
_symmetry.space_group_name_H-M   'P 1'
#
loop_
_entity.id
_entity.type
_entity.pdbx_description
1 polymer ?
#
loop_
_entity_poly.entity_id
_entity_poly.type
_entity_poly.pdbx_seq_one_letter_code
_entity_poly.pdbx_strand_id
1 'polypeptide(L)'
;MEKTSVADMPAEIKERLASFDESLSNLDALLQPLLATPHSELVEKLQPLDSAKMDLVVAYSINSLFWMYLNLCGVNPKDHPVKQELERIRSYMNRVKEAQESLNAPKIDKAAAKRFIKSALWQKAKQQQENSSQSEVQPSSSSESTDISNSGGRKRKHKD
;
A
#
# COMPACT_ATOMS: atom_id res chain seq x y z
N MET A 1 -34.28 -14.95 41.37
CA MET A 1 -33.59 -14.01 40.47
C MET A 1 -34.46 -12.77 40.40
N GLU A 2 -34.03 -11.73 41.10
CA GLU A 2 -34.74 -10.45 41.18
C GLU A 2 -34.80 -9.85 39.78
N LYS A 3 -36.01 -9.62 39.26
CA LYS A 3 -36.20 -8.92 37.98
C LYS A 3 -35.86 -7.45 38.24
N THR A 4 -34.62 -7.05 38.01
CA THR A 4 -34.24 -5.64 37.93
C THR A 4 -35.07 -4.99 36.83
N SER A 5 -36.04 -4.17 37.23
CA SER A 5 -36.87 -3.40 36.32
C SER A 5 -35.99 -2.36 35.64
N VAL A 6 -36.24 -2.08 34.35
CA VAL A 6 -35.55 -0.99 33.61
C VAL A 6 -35.71 0.36 34.33
N ALA A 7 -36.75 0.52 35.15
CA ALA A 7 -36.98 1.68 36.01
C ALA A 7 -35.87 1.90 37.05
N ASP A 8 -35.25 0.83 37.58
CA ASP A 8 -34.27 0.89 38.67
C ASP A 8 -32.83 1.09 38.17
N MET A 9 -32.63 1.18 36.86
CA MET A 9 -31.31 1.36 36.26
C MET A 9 -30.80 2.80 36.44
N PRO A 10 -29.50 3.00 36.78
CA PRO A 10 -28.87 4.32 36.88
C PRO A 10 -29.08 5.16 35.61
N ALA A 11 -29.21 6.48 35.79
CA ALA A 11 -29.48 7.42 34.70
C ALA A 11 -28.39 7.37 33.62
N GLU A 12 -27.13 7.19 34.01
CA GLU A 12 -25.99 7.12 33.10
C GLU A 12 -26.11 5.93 32.14
N ILE A 13 -26.60 4.78 32.61
CA ILE A 13 -26.76 3.58 31.77
C ILE A 13 -27.94 3.75 30.83
N LYS A 14 -29.04 4.36 31.31
CA LYS A 14 -30.21 4.67 30.47
C LYS A 14 -29.84 5.59 29.31
N GLU A 15 -29.04 6.63 29.55
CA GLU A 15 -28.58 7.56 28.51
C GLU A 15 -27.67 6.85 27.49
N ARG A 16 -26.72 6.02 27.95
CA ARG A 16 -25.86 5.22 27.06
C ARG A 16 -26.66 4.26 26.19
N LEU A 17 -27.69 3.64 26.75
CA LEU A 17 -28.56 2.73 26.01
C LEU A 17 -29.39 3.47 24.96
N ALA A 18 -29.95 4.63 25.31
CA ALA A 18 -30.69 5.47 24.36
C ALA A 18 -29.81 5.93 23.20
N SER A 19 -28.58 6.38 23.48
CA SER A 19 -27.61 6.75 22.44
C SER A 19 -27.20 5.56 21.56
N PHE A 20 -27.08 4.37 22.14
CA PHE A 20 -26.79 3.15 21.40
C PHE A 20 -27.95 2.75 20.47
N ASP A 21 -29.19 2.83 20.94
CA ASP A 21 -30.40 2.55 20.16
C ASP A 21 -30.57 3.52 18.99
N GLU A 22 -30.33 4.81 19.23
CA GLU A 22 -30.31 5.84 18.17
C GLU A 22 -29.22 5.54 17.13
N SER A 23 -28.03 5.14 17.58
CA SER A 23 -26.92 4.78 16.69
C SER A 23 -27.25 3.56 15.83
N LEU A 24 -27.94 2.55 16.38
CA LEU A 24 -28.41 1.38 15.63
C LEU A 24 -29.50 1.75 14.62
N SER A 25 -30.43 2.61 15.00
CA SER A 25 -31.49 3.11 14.10
C SER A 25 -30.90 3.87 12.92
N ASN A 26 -29.91 4.73 13.18
CA ASN A 26 -29.18 5.45 12.14
C ASN A 26 -28.40 4.50 11.22
N LEU A 27 -27.76 3.46 11.78
CA LEU A 27 -27.04 2.46 11.00
C LEU A 27 -28.00 1.68 10.08
N ASP A 28 -29.15 1.25 10.60
CA ASP A 28 -30.16 0.55 9.80
C ASP A 28 -30.61 1.41 8.61
N ALA A 29 -30.99 2.67 8.88
CA ALA A 29 -31.37 3.62 7.83
C ALA A 29 -30.28 3.82 6.75
N LEU A 30 -29.00 3.87 7.15
CA LEU A 30 -27.87 3.99 6.21
C LEU A 30 -27.65 2.72 5.38
N LEU A 31 -27.95 1.54 5.92
CA LEU A 31 -27.79 0.26 5.23
C LEU A 31 -28.99 -0.09 4.33
N GLN A 32 -30.17 0.49 4.58
CA GLN A 32 -31.39 0.21 3.79
C GLN A 32 -31.19 0.26 2.27
N PRO A 33 -30.53 1.27 1.66
CA PRO A 33 -30.35 1.31 0.20
C PRO A 33 -29.52 0.15 -0.34
N LEU A 34 -28.49 -0.26 0.44
CA LEU A 34 -27.61 -1.38 0.09
C LEU A 34 -28.37 -2.71 0.19
N LEU A 35 -29.21 -2.87 1.22
CA LEU A 35 -29.98 -4.09 1.45
C LEU A 35 -31.18 -4.23 0.49
N ALA A 36 -31.75 -3.10 0.06
CA ALA A 36 -32.90 -3.07 -0.85
C ALA A 36 -32.52 -3.37 -2.31
N THR A 37 -31.25 -3.31 -2.65
CA THR A 37 -30.77 -3.49 -4.02
C THR A 37 -30.01 -4.82 -4.13
N PRO A 38 -30.36 -5.71 -5.07
CA PRO A 38 -29.68 -7.00 -5.20
C PRO A 38 -28.23 -6.84 -5.64
N HIS A 39 -27.33 -7.63 -5.06
CA HIS A 39 -25.88 -7.56 -5.32
C HIS A 39 -25.53 -7.68 -6.81
N SER A 40 -26.23 -8.54 -7.56
CA SER A 40 -26.03 -8.71 -9.00
C SER A 40 -26.21 -7.40 -9.78
N GLU A 41 -27.19 -6.58 -9.42
CA GLU A 41 -27.41 -5.29 -10.08
C GLU A 41 -26.33 -4.26 -9.72
N LEU A 42 -25.74 -4.33 -8.52
CA LEU A 42 -24.65 -3.44 -8.13
C LEU A 42 -23.38 -3.78 -8.91
N VAL A 43 -23.05 -5.07 -9.03
CA VAL A 43 -21.85 -5.53 -9.74
C VAL A 43 -21.90 -5.15 -11.23
N GLU A 44 -23.08 -5.16 -11.85
CA GLU A 44 -23.24 -4.71 -13.25
C GLU A 44 -23.02 -3.21 -13.43
N LYS A 45 -23.36 -2.39 -12.43
CA LYS A 45 -23.29 -0.92 -12.50
C LYS A 45 -21.93 -0.37 -12.06
N LEU A 46 -21.13 -1.15 -11.34
CA LEU A 46 -19.86 -0.72 -10.74
C LEU A 46 -18.65 -1.13 -11.59
N GLN A 47 -17.59 -0.31 -11.58
CA GLN A 47 -16.30 -0.73 -12.07
C GLN A 47 -15.72 -1.84 -11.16
N PRO A 48 -14.91 -2.78 -11.68
CA PRO A 48 -14.40 -3.89 -10.87
C PRO A 48 -13.66 -3.45 -9.59
N LEU A 49 -12.93 -2.34 -9.66
CA LEU A 49 -12.23 -1.78 -8.51
C LEU A 49 -13.20 -1.25 -7.44
N ASP A 50 -14.29 -0.62 -7.86
CA ASP A 50 -15.27 -0.05 -6.93
C ASP A 50 -16.17 -1.13 -6.34
N SER A 51 -16.49 -2.17 -7.11
CA SER A 51 -17.14 -3.38 -6.58
C SER A 51 -16.29 -4.05 -5.50
N ALA A 52 -14.98 -4.19 -5.72
CA ALA A 52 -14.08 -4.77 -4.71
C ALA A 52 -14.01 -3.93 -3.42
N LYS A 53 -14.02 -2.59 -3.53
CA LYS A 53 -14.10 -1.71 -2.36
C LYS A 53 -15.41 -1.88 -1.61
N MET A 54 -16.53 -1.91 -2.33
CA MET A 54 -17.85 -2.11 -1.74
C MET A 54 -17.91 -3.44 -0.98
N ASP A 55 -17.53 -4.55 -1.60
CA ASP A 55 -17.55 -5.87 -0.96
C ASP A 55 -16.68 -5.91 0.30
N LEU A 56 -15.50 -5.25 0.28
CA LEU A 56 -14.64 -5.14 1.46
C LEU A 56 -15.25 -4.30 2.59
N VAL A 57 -15.94 -3.21 2.25
CA VAL A 57 -16.65 -2.40 3.23
C VAL A 57 -17.81 -3.19 3.85
N VAL A 58 -18.57 -3.94 3.05
CA VAL A 58 -19.64 -4.80 3.56
C VAL A 58 -19.09 -5.88 4.49
N ALA A 59 -18.01 -6.57 4.09
CA ALA A 59 -17.36 -7.56 4.93
C ALA A 59 -16.84 -6.95 6.25
N TYR A 60 -16.24 -5.75 6.19
CA TYR A 60 -15.79 -5.03 7.39
C TYR A 60 -16.94 -4.68 8.31
N SER A 61 -18.04 -4.16 7.77
CA SER A 61 -19.24 -3.79 8.54
C SER A 61 -19.84 -4.99 9.26
N ILE A 62 -20.00 -6.13 8.59
CA ILE A 62 -20.55 -7.36 9.19
C ILE A 62 -19.65 -7.84 10.34
N ASN A 63 -18.33 -7.88 10.14
CA ASN A 63 -17.40 -8.31 11.18
C ASN A 63 -17.34 -7.33 12.35
N SER A 64 -17.51 -6.02 12.09
CA SER A 64 -17.58 -4.99 13.13
C SER A 64 -18.87 -5.10 13.95
N LEU A 65 -20.01 -5.35 13.31
CA LEU A 65 -21.27 -5.63 13.99
C LEU A 65 -21.17 -6.89 14.85
N PHE A 66 -20.53 -7.93 14.33
CA PHE A 66 -20.29 -9.15 15.08
C PHE A 66 -19.34 -8.94 16.26
N TRP A 67 -18.31 -8.10 16.12
CA TRP A 67 -17.46 -7.68 17.23
C TRP A 67 -18.26 -6.99 18.34
N MET A 68 -19.18 -6.08 17.97
CA MET A 68 -20.08 -5.43 18.94
C MET A 68 -21.00 -6.44 19.62
N TYR A 69 -21.56 -7.39 18.87
CA TYR A 69 -22.37 -8.48 19.41
C TYR A 69 -21.63 -9.30 20.47
N LEU A 70 -20.37 -9.67 20.22
CA LEU A 70 -19.55 -10.39 21.21
C LEU A 70 -19.36 -9.59 22.51
N ASN A 71 -19.11 -8.28 22.41
CA ASN A 71 -19.01 -7.41 23.58
C ASN A 71 -20.32 -7.39 24.39
N LEU A 72 -21.48 -7.38 23.72
CA LEU A 72 -22.79 -7.43 24.37
C LEU A 72 -23.04 -8.77 25.08
N CYS A 73 -22.52 -9.86 24.54
CA CYS A 73 -22.55 -11.18 25.19
C CYS A 73 -21.52 -11.33 26.32
N GLY A 74 -20.69 -10.31 26.59
CA GLY A 74 -19.61 -10.38 27.58
C GLY A 74 -18.42 -11.25 27.15
N VAL A 75 -18.34 -11.62 25.87
CA VAL A 75 -17.22 -12.37 25.30
C VAL A 75 -16.17 -11.38 24.82
N ASN A 76 -14.91 -11.56 25.23
CA ASN A 76 -13.83 -10.71 24.74
C ASN A 76 -13.54 -10.99 23.25
N PRO A 77 -13.82 -10.05 22.34
CA PRO A 77 -13.64 -10.29 20.91
C PRO A 77 -12.16 -10.37 20.48
N LYS A 78 -11.22 -9.93 21.32
CA LYS A 78 -9.77 -10.06 21.05
C LYS A 78 -9.30 -11.52 21.08
N ASP A 79 -9.99 -12.36 21.85
CA ASP A 79 -9.71 -13.79 21.98
C ASP A 79 -10.54 -14.62 20.99
N HIS A 80 -11.43 -13.97 20.24
CA HIS A 80 -12.30 -14.59 19.25
C HIS A 80 -11.69 -14.53 17.83
N PRO A 81 -11.91 -15.55 16.95
CA PRO A 81 -11.43 -15.56 15.57
C PRO A 81 -11.81 -14.35 14.70
N VAL A 82 -12.80 -13.56 15.10
CA VAL A 82 -13.21 -12.31 14.42
C VAL A 82 -12.05 -11.33 14.27
N LYS A 83 -11.09 -11.33 15.20
CA LYS A 83 -9.89 -10.51 15.09
C LYS A 83 -9.06 -10.87 13.86
N GLN A 84 -8.95 -12.16 13.55
CA GLN A 84 -8.23 -12.65 12.38
C GLN A 84 -8.96 -12.28 11.09
N GLU A 85 -10.30 -12.34 11.11
CA GLU A 85 -11.13 -11.90 9.97
C GLU A 85 -10.96 -10.40 9.68
N LEU A 86 -10.91 -9.55 10.70
CA LEU A 86 -10.64 -8.12 10.53
C LEU A 86 -9.24 -7.85 9.97
N GLU A 87 -8.22 -8.58 10.43
CA GLU A 87 -6.86 -8.46 9.89
C GLU A 87 -6.80 -8.93 8.43
N ARG A 88 -7.53 -10.00 8.09
CA ARG A 88 -7.67 -10.49 6.72
C ARG A 88 -8.30 -9.42 5.83
N ILE A 89 -9.38 -8.79 6.27
CA ILE A 89 -10.05 -7.71 5.53
C ILE A 89 -9.10 -6.52 5.34
N ARG A 90 -8.36 -6.13 6.38
CA ARG A 90 -7.35 -5.07 6.30
C ARG A 90 -6.28 -5.35 5.24
N SER A 91 -5.79 -6.60 5.19
CA SER A 91 -4.84 -7.03 4.15
C SER A 91 -5.43 -6.85 2.75
N TYR A 92 -6.68 -7.25 2.52
CA TYR A 92 -7.34 -7.06 1.22
C TYR A 92 -7.59 -5.58 0.89
N MET A 93 -7.94 -4.74 1.86
CA MET A 93 -8.06 -3.29 1.65
C MET A 93 -6.73 -2.67 1.21
N ASN A 94 -5.61 -3.10 1.79
CA ASN A 94 -4.28 -2.66 1.34
C ASN A 94 -4.00 -3.09 -0.10
N ARG A 95 -4.36 -4.33 -0.49
CA ARG A 95 -4.19 -4.80 -1.87
C ARG A 95 -5.02 -4.00 -2.87
N VAL A 96 -6.25 -3.63 -2.51
CA VAL A 96 -7.10 -2.76 -3.36
C VAL A 96 -6.50 -1.35 -3.47
N LYS A 97 -5.94 -0.83 -2.38
CA LYS A 97 -5.23 0.46 -2.37
C LYS A 97 -3.99 0.43 -3.27
N GLU A 98 -3.16 -0.59 -3.16
CA GLU A 98 -2.00 -0.80 -4.03
C GLU A 98 -2.40 -0.91 -5.50
N ALA A 99 -3.48 -1.64 -5.80
CA ALA A 99 -4.01 -1.74 -7.15
C ALA A 99 -4.43 -0.35 -7.67
N GLN A 100 -5.13 0.45 -6.86
CA GLN A 100 -5.52 1.81 -7.23
C GLN A 100 -4.31 2.73 -7.45
N GLU A 101 -3.29 2.65 -6.59
CA GLU A 101 -2.05 3.43 -6.73
C GLU A 101 -1.26 3.02 -7.99
N SER A 102 -1.23 1.73 -8.31
CA SER A 102 -0.57 1.21 -9.51
C SER A 102 -1.18 1.74 -10.82
N LEU A 103 -2.49 2.02 -10.83
CA LEU A 103 -3.17 2.64 -11.97
C LEU A 103 -2.73 4.09 -12.18
N ASN A 104 -2.41 4.78 -11.09
CA ASN A 104 -1.98 6.18 -11.09
C ASN A 104 -0.45 6.35 -11.17
N ALA A 105 0.31 5.25 -11.11
CA ALA A 105 1.76 5.29 -11.13
C ALA A 105 2.31 5.75 -12.49
N PRO A 106 3.40 6.54 -12.52
CA PRO A 106 4.03 6.96 -13.76
C PRO A 106 4.53 5.74 -14.55
N LYS A 107 4.07 5.62 -15.80
CA LYS A 107 4.46 4.52 -16.70
C LYS A 107 5.80 4.84 -17.35
N ILE A 108 6.75 3.91 -17.26
CA ILE A 108 8.04 4.05 -17.96
C ILE A 108 7.82 3.85 -19.46
N ASP A 109 8.32 4.78 -20.27
CA ASP A 109 8.39 4.61 -21.73
C ASP A 109 9.44 3.55 -22.09
N LYS A 110 8.95 2.33 -22.33
CA LYS A 110 9.78 1.18 -22.71
C LYS A 110 10.53 1.42 -24.03
N ALA A 111 9.97 2.21 -24.95
CA ALA A 111 10.62 2.51 -26.22
C ALA A 111 11.78 3.49 -26.02
N ALA A 112 11.59 4.53 -25.21
CA ALA A 112 12.67 5.45 -24.83
C ALA A 112 13.78 4.71 -24.07
N ALA A 113 13.45 3.87 -23.09
CA ALA A 113 14.41 3.05 -22.37
C ALA A 113 15.24 2.16 -23.31
N LYS A 114 14.60 1.52 -24.29
CA LYS A 114 15.28 0.69 -25.30
C LYS A 114 16.25 1.53 -26.16
N ARG A 115 15.88 2.77 -26.52
CA ARG A 115 16.76 3.69 -27.26
C ARG A 115 17.99 4.06 -26.44
N PHE A 116 17.81 4.42 -25.16
CA PHE A 116 18.93 4.74 -24.26
C PHE A 116 19.89 3.57 -24.08
N ILE A 117 19.37 2.35 -23.90
CA ILE A 117 20.20 1.14 -23.79
C ILE A 117 20.98 0.91 -25.10
N LYS A 118 20.30 0.99 -26.25
CA LYS A 118 20.94 0.78 -27.56
C LYS A 118 22.04 1.81 -27.85
N SER A 119 21.79 3.09 -27.56
CA SER A 119 22.81 4.14 -27.75
C SER A 119 23.99 3.95 -26.82
N ALA A 120 23.77 3.59 -25.56
CA ALA A 120 24.86 3.34 -24.60
C ALA A 120 25.74 2.15 -25.02
N LEU A 121 25.13 1.05 -25.49
CA LEU A 121 25.86 -0.10 -26.01
C LEU A 121 26.67 0.25 -27.26
N TRP A 122 26.08 1.02 -28.19
CA TRP A 122 26.77 1.47 -29.40
C TRP A 122 27.94 2.41 -29.10
N GLN A 123 27.75 3.36 -28.18
CA GLN A 123 28.81 4.28 -27.75
C GLN A 123 29.96 3.54 -27.08
N LYS A 124 29.68 2.53 -26.24
CA LYS A 124 30.71 1.69 -25.61
C LYS A 124 31.51 0.90 -26.64
N ALA A 125 30.84 0.32 -27.65
CA ALA A 125 31.51 -0.39 -28.74
C ALA A 125 32.41 0.55 -29.56
N LYS A 126 31.93 1.78 -29.83
CA LYS A 126 32.71 2.79 -30.56
C LYS A 126 33.95 3.25 -29.79
N GLN A 127 33.83 3.47 -28.47
CA GLN A 127 34.97 3.83 -27.61
C GLN A 127 36.01 2.71 -27.52
N GLN A 128 35.59 1.43 -27.54
CA GLN A 128 36.53 0.31 -27.57
C GLN A 128 37.30 0.21 -28.90
N GLN A 129 36.63 0.50 -30.03
CA GLN A 129 37.30 0.58 -31.33
C GLN A 129 38.25 1.78 -31.45
N GLU A 130 37.88 2.95 -30.91
CA GLU A 130 38.75 4.13 -30.91
C GLU A 130 39.99 3.93 -30.02
N ASN A 131 39.84 3.28 -28.85
CA ASN A 131 40.97 2.94 -27.99
C ASN A 131 41.88 1.85 -28.57
N SER A 132 41.34 0.84 -29.28
CA SER A 132 42.16 -0.19 -29.93
C SER A 132 42.96 0.36 -31.12
N SER A 133 42.40 1.36 -31.82
CA SER A 133 43.04 2.02 -32.96
C SER A 133 44.14 3.02 -32.54
N GLN A 134 44.11 3.53 -31.30
CA GLN A 134 45.18 4.38 -30.75
C GLN A 134 46.34 3.60 -30.12
N SER A 135 46.17 2.31 -29.80
CA SER A 135 47.24 1.45 -29.26
C SER A 135 48.17 0.85 -30.31
N GLU A 136 47.91 1.04 -31.61
CA GLU A 136 48.67 0.41 -32.71
C GLU A 136 49.67 1.35 -33.43
N VAL A 137 49.87 2.57 -32.94
CA VAL A 137 50.86 3.52 -33.50
C VAL A 137 51.86 4.00 -32.45
N GLN A 138 52.89 3.19 -32.17
CA GLN A 138 54.20 3.68 -31.73
C GLN A 138 55.32 2.77 -32.28
N PRO A 139 56.25 3.27 -33.11
CA PRO A 139 57.61 2.77 -33.16
C PRO A 139 58.51 3.58 -32.22
N SER A 140 59.37 2.85 -31.52
CA SER A 140 60.42 3.29 -30.61
C SER A 140 61.43 4.27 -31.25
N SER A 141 61.80 5.34 -30.54
CA SER A 141 63.20 5.79 -30.44
C SER A 141 63.42 6.61 -29.16
N SER A 142 64.65 6.57 -28.67
CA SER A 142 65.12 6.71 -27.28
C SER A 142 65.61 8.10 -26.88
N SER A 143 65.73 8.29 -25.55
CA SER A 143 66.55 9.29 -24.79
C SER A 143 66.11 10.76 -24.93
N GLU A 144 65.97 11.58 -23.88
CA GLU A 144 66.92 11.84 -22.79
C GLU A 144 66.26 12.61 -21.63
N SER A 145 66.93 12.54 -20.48
CA SER A 145 66.64 12.99 -19.11
C SER A 145 66.07 14.40 -18.89
N THR A 146 65.25 14.57 -17.84
CA THR A 146 65.59 15.44 -16.68
C THR A 146 64.54 15.35 -15.55
N ASP A 147 65.08 15.31 -14.33
CA ASP A 147 64.44 15.45 -13.01
C ASP A 147 63.50 16.66 -12.88
N ILE A 148 62.53 16.58 -11.96
CA ILE A 148 62.30 17.54 -10.83
C ILE A 148 60.94 17.29 -10.12
N SER A 149 61.05 16.79 -8.88
CA SER A 149 60.29 17.07 -7.64
C SER A 149 58.75 16.98 -7.54
N ASN A 150 58.30 16.01 -6.74
CA ASN A 150 57.54 16.13 -5.47
C ASN A 150 56.38 17.16 -5.35
N SER A 151 55.15 16.71 -5.03
CA SER A 151 54.48 17.00 -3.74
C SER A 151 52.99 16.57 -3.67
N GLY A 152 52.63 15.98 -2.51
CA GLY A 152 51.29 16.02 -1.89
C GLY A 152 50.22 15.10 -2.51
N GLY A 153 49.55 14.18 -1.80
CA GLY A 153 49.08 14.29 -0.42
C GLY A 153 47.58 13.92 -0.39
N ARG A 154 47.33 12.70 0.06
CA ARG A 154 46.05 12.06 0.45
C ARG A 154 44.94 13.03 0.90
N LYS A 155 43.66 12.66 0.70
CA LYS A 155 42.83 12.06 1.76
C LYS A 155 41.41 11.68 1.33
N ARG A 156 41.11 10.40 1.54
CA ARG A 156 39.78 9.86 1.84
C ARG A 156 39.24 10.56 3.10
N LYS A 157 37.97 10.96 3.10
CA LYS A 157 37.20 11.22 4.32
C LYS A 157 36.01 10.26 4.36
N HIS A 158 35.99 9.49 5.43
CA HIS A 158 34.83 8.78 5.96
C HIS A 158 34.49 9.45 7.30
N LYS A 159 33.31 9.13 7.84
CA LYS A 159 32.76 9.46 9.17
C LYS A 159 31.80 10.66 9.17
N ASP A 160 30.59 10.63 9.73
CA ASP A 160 29.92 9.71 10.69
C ASP A 160 28.60 9.14 10.15
#